data_AF-A0A6J2ZY69-F1
#
_entry.id   AF-A0A6J2ZY69-F1
#
_cell.length_a   1.000
_cell.length_b   1.000
_cell.length_c   1.000
_cell.angle_alpha   90.00
_cell.angle_beta   90.00
_cell.angle_gamma   90.00
#
_symmetry.space_group_name_H-M   'P 1'
#
loop_
_entity.id
_entity.type
_entity.pdbx_description
1 polymer ?
#
loop_
_entity_poly.entity_id
_entity_poly.type
_entity_poly.pdbx_seq_one_letter_code
_entity_poly.pdbx_strand_id
1 'polypeptide(L)'
;MDEGIPHLQERQLLEHRDFIGLDYSSLYMCKPKRSMKRDDSKDTYKLPHRLIEKKRRDRINECIAQLKDLLPEHLKLTTLGHLEKAVVLELTLKHLKALTALTEQQHQKIIALQNGERSLKSPIQSDLDAFHSGFQTCAKEVLQYLARFESWTPREPRCVQLINHLHAVATQFLPTPQL
;
A
#
# COMPACT_ATOMS: atom_id res chain seq x y z
N MET A 1 -29.22 -10.92 63.12
CA MET A 1 -28.32 -9.76 63.26
C MET A 1 -28.27 -9.16 61.87
N ASP A 2 -29.33 -8.50 61.39
CA ASP A 2 -30.00 -7.28 61.90
C ASP A 2 -29.22 -5.99 61.57
N GLU A 3 -30.00 -4.92 61.40
CA GLU A 3 -29.64 -3.52 61.10
C GLU A 3 -29.42 -3.21 59.61
N GLY A 4 -30.10 -2.28 58.94
CA GLY A 4 -30.90 -1.13 59.39
C GLY A 4 -30.62 0.05 58.45
N ILE A 5 -31.63 0.58 57.76
CA ILE A 5 -31.57 1.71 56.81
C ILE A 5 -31.17 3.01 57.55
N PRO A 6 -30.51 3.99 56.90
CA PRO A 6 -30.69 5.39 57.29
C PRO A 6 -31.34 6.23 56.19
N HIS A 7 -32.37 6.94 56.65
CA HIS A 7 -33.22 7.90 55.98
C HIS A 7 -32.83 9.31 56.49
N LEU A 8 -32.60 10.22 55.54
CA LEU A 8 -32.90 11.65 55.57
C LEU A 8 -32.12 12.65 56.44
N GLN A 9 -31.83 13.76 55.74
CA GLN A 9 -32.04 15.15 56.15
C GLN A 9 -30.96 15.83 56.99
N GLU A 10 -29.88 16.19 56.30
CA GLU A 10 -28.98 17.27 56.69
C GLU A 10 -29.74 18.61 56.59
N ARG A 11 -29.99 19.25 57.74
CA ARG A 11 -30.56 20.58 57.84
C ARG A 11 -29.59 21.48 58.60
N GLN A 12 -28.95 22.35 57.83
CA GLN A 12 -28.76 23.78 58.12
C GLN A 12 -27.88 24.16 59.32
N LEU A 13 -26.80 24.91 59.05
CA LEU A 13 -26.69 26.37 59.23
C LEU A 13 -25.32 26.82 59.78
N LEU A 14 -24.90 28.00 59.32
CA LEU A 14 -23.77 28.85 59.77
C LEU A 14 -22.37 28.42 59.30
N GLU A 15 -21.50 29.24 58.69
CA GLU A 15 -21.49 30.69 58.52
C GLU A 15 -20.66 31.10 57.30
N HIS A 16 -21.11 32.20 56.71
CA HIS A 16 -20.37 33.16 55.91
C HIS A 16 -18.94 33.39 56.43
N ARG A 17 -17.93 33.14 55.59
CA ARG A 17 -16.71 33.96 55.59
C ARG A 17 -16.16 34.10 54.18
N ASP A 18 -16.34 35.30 53.65
CA ASP A 18 -15.61 35.82 52.51
C ASP A 18 -14.12 35.94 52.85
N PHE A 19 -13.23 35.37 52.03
CA PHE A 19 -11.89 35.93 51.80
C PHE A 19 -11.23 35.38 50.50
N ILE A 20 -11.58 36.00 49.38
CA ILE A 20 -10.72 36.52 48.30
C ILE A 20 -9.54 35.66 47.81
N GLY A 21 -9.50 35.37 46.49
CA GLY A 21 -8.21 35.33 45.78
C GLY A 21 -8.02 34.37 44.61
N LEU A 22 -9.00 34.15 43.72
CA LEU A 22 -8.75 33.47 42.44
C LEU A 22 -9.43 34.25 41.31
N ASP A 23 -8.64 35.01 40.55
CA ASP A 23 -9.05 35.64 39.29
C ASP A 23 -9.32 34.55 38.25
N TYR A 24 -10.55 34.04 38.25
CA TYR A 24 -11.04 33.13 37.23
C TYR A 24 -11.53 33.95 36.05
N SER A 25 -10.72 33.96 35.00
CA SER A 25 -10.88 34.72 33.77
C SER A 25 -12.35 34.89 33.33
N SER A 26 -12.79 36.14 33.23
CA SER A 26 -14.15 36.63 32.91
C SER A 26 -14.69 36.27 31.51
N LEU A 27 -14.18 35.21 30.87
CA LEU A 27 -14.62 34.75 29.55
C LEU A 27 -15.81 33.77 29.61
N TYR A 28 -16.24 33.37 30.81
CA TYR A 28 -17.33 32.41 31.02
C TYR A 28 -18.67 33.02 31.51
N MET A 29 -18.83 34.35 31.51
CA MET A 29 -20.09 35.00 31.91
C MET A 29 -20.76 35.71 30.73
N CYS A 30 -21.58 34.99 29.97
CA CYS A 30 -22.54 35.57 29.04
C CYS A 30 -23.64 36.28 29.83
N LYS A 31 -23.70 37.62 29.75
CA LYS A 31 -24.78 38.43 30.34
C LYS A 31 -26.11 38.16 29.59
N PRO A 32 -27.22 37.83 30.29
CA PRO A 32 -28.50 37.62 29.62
C PRO A 32 -29.22 38.95 29.41
N LYS A 33 -29.36 39.38 28.15
CA LYS A 33 -30.32 40.44 27.77
C LYS A 33 -31.73 39.85 27.79
N ARG A 34 -32.60 40.43 28.63
CA ARG A 34 -34.03 40.11 28.72
C ARG A 34 -34.77 40.44 27.42
N SER A 35 -35.31 39.40 26.78
CA SER A 35 -36.65 39.40 26.20
C SER A 35 -37.07 37.95 25.91
N MET A 36 -37.91 37.38 26.78
CA MET A 36 -38.54 36.07 26.59
C MET A 36 -39.54 36.12 25.44
N LYS A 37 -39.35 35.28 24.40
CA LYS A 37 -40.40 34.44 23.80
C LYS A 37 -39.76 33.21 23.12
N ARG A 38 -39.63 32.15 23.91
CA ARG A 38 -39.74 30.70 23.59
C ARG A 38 -39.23 30.20 22.22
N ASP A 39 -38.01 29.64 22.21
CA ASP A 39 -37.66 28.32 21.61
C ASP A 39 -36.32 27.81 22.20
N ASP A 40 -36.21 27.68 23.52
CA ASP A 40 -34.95 27.31 24.21
C ASP A 40 -34.61 25.80 24.10
N SER A 41 -35.61 24.97 23.81
CA SER A 41 -35.45 23.53 23.60
C SER A 41 -34.57 23.19 22.40
N LYS A 42 -34.43 24.10 21.42
CA LYS A 42 -33.68 23.84 20.19
C LYS A 42 -32.18 24.11 20.33
N ASP A 43 -31.75 24.98 21.24
CA ASP A 43 -30.34 25.34 21.39
C ASP A 43 -29.57 24.44 22.35
N THR A 44 -30.25 23.82 23.31
CA THR A 44 -29.65 22.81 24.20
C THR A 44 -29.18 21.57 23.44
N TYR A 45 -29.90 21.13 22.40
CA TYR A 45 -29.46 20.04 21.51
C TYR A 45 -28.36 20.45 20.52
N LYS A 46 -28.18 21.76 20.26
CA LYS A 46 -27.14 22.23 19.32
C LYS A 46 -25.75 22.24 19.93
N LEU A 47 -25.62 22.37 21.25
CA LEU A 47 -24.32 22.30 21.93
C LEU A 47 -23.67 20.89 21.79
N PRO A 48 -24.36 19.78 22.10
CA PRO A 48 -23.88 18.42 21.81
C PRO A 48 -23.59 18.20 20.32
N HIS A 49 -24.48 18.66 19.43
CA HIS A 49 -24.28 18.51 17.99
C HIS A 49 -23.02 19.25 17.50
N ARG A 50 -22.77 20.47 17.98
CA ARG A 50 -21.55 21.24 17.69
C ARG A 50 -20.28 20.53 18.17
N LEU A 51 -20.32 19.90 19.36
CA LEU A 51 -19.18 19.15 19.90
C LEU A 51 -18.89 17.88 19.09
N ILE A 52 -19.93 17.13 18.71
CA ILE A 52 -19.80 15.95 17.86
C ILE A 52 -19.21 16.33 16.49
N GLU A 53 -19.74 17.37 15.87
CA GLU A 53 -19.24 17.84 14.57
C GLU A 53 -17.82 18.42 14.67
N LYS A 54 -17.47 19.09 15.77
CA LYS A 54 -16.08 19.49 16.03
C LYS A 54 -15.16 18.27 16.08
N LYS A 55 -15.49 17.24 16.88
CA LYS A 55 -14.70 16.01 16.97
C LYS A 55 -14.56 15.30 15.62
N ARG A 56 -15.63 15.27 14.81
CA ARG A 56 -15.58 14.72 13.45
C ARG A 56 -14.61 15.51 12.56
N ARG A 57 -14.68 16.84 12.57
CA ARG A 57 -13.79 17.71 11.78
C ARG A 57 -12.33 17.59 12.22
N ASP A 58 -12.07 17.50 13.51
CA ASP A 58 -10.73 17.32 14.06
C ASP A 58 -10.13 16.00 13.56
N ARG A 59 -10.89 14.89 13.63
CA ARG A 59 -10.47 13.59 13.09
C ARG A 59 -10.20 13.63 11.59
N ILE A 60 -11.04 14.30 10.79
CA ILE A 60 -10.82 14.44 9.34
C ILE A 60 -9.52 15.20 9.06
N ASN A 61 -9.27 16.29 9.78
CA ASN A 61 -8.05 17.09 9.61
C ASN A 61 -6.80 16.30 10.00
N GLU A 62 -6.87 15.51 11.07
CA GLU A 62 -5.79 14.63 11.50
C GLU A 62 -5.47 13.56 10.44
N CYS A 63 -6.48 12.89 9.87
CA CYS A 63 -6.27 11.95 8.77
C CYS A 63 -5.61 12.62 7.56
N ILE A 64 -6.05 13.83 7.18
CA ILE A 64 -5.45 14.56 6.04
C ILE A 64 -3.99 14.93 6.34
N ALA A 65 -3.67 15.31 7.57
CA ALA A 65 -2.28 15.59 7.96
C ALA A 65 -1.40 14.34 7.86
N GLN A 66 -1.88 13.19 8.36
CA GLN A 66 -1.15 11.92 8.24
C GLN A 66 -0.95 11.50 6.78
N LEU A 67 -1.98 11.66 5.94
CA LEU A 67 -1.85 11.40 4.50
C LEU A 67 -0.78 12.29 3.86
N LYS A 68 -0.74 13.58 4.24
CA LYS A 68 0.29 14.51 3.77
C LYS A 68 1.69 14.04 4.16
N ASP A 69 1.88 13.54 5.38
CA ASP A 69 3.18 13.08 5.86
C ASP A 69 3.64 11.80 5.16
N LEU A 70 2.71 10.86 4.94
CA LEU A 70 2.94 9.59 4.24
C LEU A 70 3.18 9.72 2.74
N LEU A 71 2.84 10.86 2.13
CA LEU A 71 3.11 11.07 0.70
C LEU A 71 4.62 11.00 0.41
N PRO A 72 5.02 10.47 -0.76
CA PRO A 72 6.40 10.56 -1.23
C PRO A 72 6.85 12.00 -1.47
N GLU A 73 8.09 12.34 -1.10
CA GLU A 73 8.64 13.69 -1.25
C GLU A 73 8.57 14.22 -2.69
N HIS A 74 8.84 13.37 -3.68
CA HIS A 74 8.75 13.77 -5.09
C HIS A 74 7.34 14.20 -5.52
N LEU A 75 6.28 13.71 -4.86
CA LEU A 75 4.91 14.16 -5.10
C LEU A 75 4.61 15.46 -4.35
N LYS A 76 5.18 15.66 -3.15
CA LYS A 76 5.03 16.93 -2.40
C LYS A 76 5.68 18.09 -3.14
N LEU A 77 6.84 17.85 -3.74
CA LEU A 77 7.63 18.86 -4.46
C LEU A 77 7.01 19.30 -5.79
N THR A 78 6.01 18.57 -6.33
CA THR A 78 5.32 19.02 -7.55
C THR A 78 4.51 20.30 -7.32
N THR A 79 4.17 20.58 -6.07
CA THR A 79 3.52 21.83 -5.67
C THR A 79 4.52 22.65 -4.86
N LEU A 80 4.89 23.83 -5.37
CA LEU A 80 5.78 24.75 -4.67
C LEU A 80 5.07 25.32 -3.42
N GLY A 81 5.22 24.67 -2.27
CA GLY A 81 4.81 25.21 -0.96
C GLY A 81 3.78 24.37 -0.20
N HIS A 82 2.75 25.04 0.33
CA HIS A 82 1.75 24.41 1.22
C HIS A 82 0.76 23.55 0.43
N LEU A 83 0.75 22.25 0.72
CA LEU A 83 -0.25 21.33 0.17
C LEU A 83 -1.64 21.64 0.73
N GLU A 84 -2.53 22.14 -0.14
CA GLU A 84 -3.95 22.27 0.18
C GLU A 84 -4.59 20.88 0.39
N LYS A 85 -5.69 20.82 1.17
CA LYS A 85 -6.36 19.55 1.49
C LYS A 85 -6.79 18.77 0.26
N ALA A 86 -7.28 19.45 -0.79
CA ALA A 86 -7.67 18.81 -2.03
C ALA A 86 -6.47 18.17 -2.75
N VAL A 87 -5.33 18.88 -2.79
CA VAL A 87 -4.08 18.39 -3.39
C VAL A 87 -3.54 17.19 -2.61
N VAL A 88 -3.57 17.21 -1.28
CA VAL A 88 -3.17 16.04 -0.46
C VAL A 88 -3.99 14.80 -0.85
N LEU A 89 -5.31 14.94 -0.99
CA LEU A 89 -6.20 13.84 -1.36
C LEU A 89 -5.93 13.34 -2.78
N GLU A 90 -5.72 14.25 -3.74
CA GLU A 90 -5.42 13.90 -5.13
C GLU A 90 -4.10 13.15 -5.26
N LEU A 91 -3.03 13.68 -4.65
CA LEU A 91 -1.72 13.04 -4.66
C LEU A 91 -1.76 11.68 -3.94
N THR A 92 -2.52 11.57 -2.85
CA THR A 92 -2.71 10.31 -2.13
C THR A 92 -3.38 9.29 -3.06
N LEU A 93 -4.44 9.69 -3.77
CA LEU A 93 -5.11 8.81 -4.72
C LEU A 93 -4.17 8.36 -5.85
N LYS A 94 -3.36 9.28 -6.38
CA LYS A 94 -2.35 8.97 -7.40
C LYS A 94 -1.32 7.95 -6.88
N HIS A 95 -0.84 8.14 -5.65
CA HIS A 95 0.10 7.22 -5.03
C HIS A 95 -0.51 5.84 -4.77
N LEU A 96 -1.73 5.77 -4.25
CA LEU A 96 -2.44 4.50 -4.02
C LEU A 96 -2.67 3.73 -5.33
N LYS A 97 -3.05 4.41 -6.41
CA LYS A 97 -3.18 3.78 -7.74
C LYS A 97 -1.85 3.18 -8.21
N ALA A 98 -0.75 3.91 -8.01
CA ALA A 98 0.58 3.41 -8.35
C ALA A 98 0.97 2.19 -7.50
N LEU A 99 0.69 2.20 -6.20
CA LEU A 99 0.92 1.05 -5.31
C LEU A 99 0.08 -0.17 -5.70
N THR A 100 -1.20 0.02 -6.05
CA THR A 100 -2.07 -1.06 -6.51
C THR A 100 -1.53 -1.67 -7.81
N ALA A 101 -1.15 -0.84 -8.78
CA ALA A 101 -0.57 -1.32 -10.04
C ALA A 101 0.74 -2.11 -9.81
N LEU A 102 1.60 -1.63 -8.90
CA LEU A 102 2.83 -2.34 -8.52
C LEU A 102 2.52 -3.69 -7.86
N THR A 103 1.54 -3.73 -6.96
CA THR A 103 1.11 -4.96 -6.27
C THR A 103 0.55 -5.97 -7.26
N GLU A 104 -0.27 -5.53 -8.22
CA GLU A 104 -0.81 -6.38 -9.28
C GLU A 104 0.31 -6.92 -10.18
N GLN A 105 1.27 -6.07 -10.56
CA GLN A 105 2.45 -6.51 -11.32
C GLN A 105 3.27 -7.55 -10.55
N GLN A 106 3.47 -7.36 -9.25
CA GLN A 106 4.15 -8.35 -8.40
C GLN A 106 3.36 -9.65 -8.31
N HIS A 107 2.04 -9.59 -8.18
CA HIS A 107 1.19 -10.77 -8.18
C HIS A 107 1.27 -11.55 -9.49
N GLN A 108 1.21 -10.86 -10.63
CA GLN A 108 1.41 -11.48 -11.95
C GLN A 108 2.79 -12.14 -12.08
N LYS A 109 3.85 -11.51 -11.57
CA LYS A 109 5.19 -12.11 -11.54
C LYS A 109 5.24 -13.37 -10.67
N ILE A 110 4.61 -13.37 -9.50
CA ILE A 110 4.54 -14.55 -8.63
C ILE A 110 3.80 -15.70 -9.33
N ILE A 111 2.66 -15.41 -9.98
CA ILE A 111 1.91 -16.41 -10.75
C ILE A 111 2.76 -16.96 -11.91
N ALA A 112 3.46 -16.10 -12.66
CA ALA A 112 4.33 -16.53 -13.74
C ALA A 112 5.44 -17.48 -13.24
N LEU A 113 6.06 -17.14 -12.11
CA LEU A 113 7.08 -17.99 -11.46
C LEU A 113 6.49 -19.34 -10.98
N GLN A 114 5.28 -19.33 -10.43
CA GLN A 114 4.58 -20.55 -9.97
C GLN A 114 4.13 -21.45 -11.12
N ASN A 115 3.76 -20.88 -12.26
CA ASN A 115 3.34 -21.61 -13.46
C ASN A 115 4.50 -22.23 -14.25
N GLY A 116 5.73 -22.16 -13.75
CA GLY A 116 6.91 -22.77 -14.37
C GLY A 116 7.51 -21.95 -15.52
N GLU A 117 7.03 -20.73 -15.77
CA GLU A 117 7.76 -19.77 -16.58
C GLU A 117 8.94 -19.22 -15.76
N ARG A 118 10.07 -19.92 -15.86
CA ARG A 118 11.39 -19.40 -15.49
C ARG A 118 11.76 -18.22 -16.40
N SER A 119 11.07 -17.10 -16.26
CA SER A 119 11.37 -15.85 -16.97
C SER A 119 11.74 -14.74 -15.98
N LEU A 120 12.63 -15.09 -15.06
CA LEU A 120 13.68 -14.21 -14.57
C LEU A 120 14.97 -14.99 -14.65
N LYS A 121 15.32 -15.41 -15.87
CA LYS A 121 16.67 -15.86 -16.16
C LYS A 121 17.57 -14.65 -15.90
N SER A 122 18.57 -14.82 -15.04
CA SER A 122 19.63 -13.81 -14.89
C SER A 122 20.14 -13.43 -16.28
N PRO A 123 20.73 -12.24 -16.49
CA PRO A 123 21.32 -11.88 -17.79
C PRO A 123 22.19 -13.01 -18.37
N ILE A 124 22.89 -13.74 -17.49
CA ILE A 124 23.69 -14.92 -17.81
C ILE A 124 22.84 -16.05 -18.40
N GLN A 125 21.66 -16.31 -17.86
CA GLN A 125 20.81 -17.41 -18.28
C GLN A 125 19.96 -17.09 -19.51
N SER A 126 19.66 -15.81 -19.78
CA SER A 126 19.12 -15.37 -21.07
C SER A 126 20.16 -15.47 -22.18
N ASP A 127 21.43 -15.16 -21.90
CA ASP A 127 22.52 -15.31 -22.85
C ASP A 127 22.77 -16.78 -23.19
N LEU A 128 22.70 -17.67 -22.20
CA LEU A 128 22.77 -19.11 -22.41
C LEU A 128 21.63 -19.62 -23.29
N ASP A 129 20.38 -19.21 -23.05
CA ASP A 129 19.26 -19.61 -23.90
C ASP A 129 19.43 -19.14 -25.36
N ALA A 130 19.87 -17.89 -25.56
CA ALA A 130 20.12 -17.34 -26.88
C ALA A 130 21.22 -18.12 -27.60
N PHE A 131 22.30 -18.46 -26.89
CA PHE A 131 23.34 -19.35 -27.40
C PHE A 131 22.80 -20.73 -27.77
N HIS A 132 22.02 -21.37 -26.90
CA HIS A 132 21.42 -22.68 -27.16
C HIS A 132 20.50 -22.66 -28.38
N SER A 133 19.66 -21.64 -28.50
CA SER A 133 18.79 -21.43 -29.67
C SER A 133 19.61 -21.27 -30.96
N GLY A 134 20.67 -20.47 -30.91
CA GLY A 134 21.59 -20.29 -32.04
C GLY A 134 22.30 -21.59 -32.42
N PHE A 135 22.81 -22.34 -31.44
CA PHE A 135 23.46 -23.64 -31.64
C PHE A 135 22.50 -24.64 -32.29
N GLN A 136 21.26 -24.76 -31.77
CA GLN A 136 20.26 -25.67 -32.30
C GLN A 136 19.87 -25.30 -33.75
N THR A 137 19.75 -24.01 -34.04
CA THR A 137 19.49 -23.51 -35.39
C THR A 137 20.62 -23.88 -36.34
N CYS A 138 21.88 -23.63 -35.95
CA CYS A 138 23.05 -24.00 -36.74
C CYS A 138 23.13 -25.52 -36.97
N ALA A 139 22.93 -26.33 -35.92
CA ALA A 139 22.92 -27.78 -36.02
C ALA A 139 21.87 -28.28 -37.03
N LYS A 140 20.67 -27.68 -37.01
CA LYS A 140 19.61 -27.99 -37.97
C LYS A 140 20.01 -27.63 -39.40
N GLU A 141 20.61 -26.46 -39.61
CA GLU A 141 21.11 -26.03 -40.93
C GLU A 141 22.21 -26.98 -41.46
N VAL A 142 23.14 -27.41 -40.61
CA VAL A 142 24.18 -28.40 -40.98
C VAL A 142 23.53 -29.71 -41.43
N LEU A 143 22.56 -30.23 -40.67
CA LEU A 143 21.85 -31.45 -41.05
C LEU A 143 21.05 -31.27 -42.35
N GLN A 144 20.45 -30.09 -42.56
CA GLN A 144 19.72 -29.77 -43.79
C GLN A 144 20.66 -29.67 -44.99
N TYR A 145 21.84 -29.08 -44.82
CA TYR A 145 22.88 -29.02 -45.85
C TYR A 145 23.35 -30.44 -46.24
N LEU A 146 23.70 -31.26 -45.26
CA LEU A 146 24.15 -32.64 -45.51
C LEU A 146 23.06 -33.50 -46.18
N ALA A 147 21.80 -33.33 -45.77
CA ALA A 147 20.68 -34.04 -46.42
C ALA A 147 20.47 -33.60 -47.87
N ARG A 148 20.62 -32.30 -48.18
CA ARG A 148 20.36 -31.73 -49.51
C ARG A 148 21.51 -31.91 -50.49
N PHE A 149 22.75 -31.69 -50.06
CA PHE A 149 23.92 -31.64 -50.93
C PHE A 149 24.75 -32.91 -50.88
N GLU A 150 24.87 -33.55 -49.71
CA GLU A 150 25.62 -34.80 -49.52
C GLU A 150 24.71 -36.04 -49.56
N SER A 151 23.40 -35.85 -49.75
CA SER A 151 22.38 -36.93 -49.79
C SER A 151 22.36 -37.83 -48.55
N TRP A 152 22.77 -37.31 -47.39
CA TRP A 152 22.76 -38.07 -46.14
C TRP A 152 21.33 -38.46 -45.76
N THR A 153 21.10 -39.76 -45.56
CA THR A 153 19.81 -40.26 -45.09
C THR A 153 19.75 -40.33 -43.55
N PRO A 154 18.58 -40.12 -42.93
CA PRO A 154 18.42 -40.24 -41.47
C PRO A 154 18.73 -41.64 -40.90
N ARG A 155 18.81 -42.66 -41.76
CA ARG A 155 19.17 -44.04 -41.39
C ARG A 155 20.67 -44.31 -41.44
N GLU A 156 21.47 -43.42 -42.02
CA GLU A 156 22.91 -43.63 -42.09
C GLU A 156 23.56 -43.52 -40.71
N PRO A 157 24.51 -44.42 -40.40
CA PRO A 157 25.18 -44.42 -39.11
C PRO A 157 25.93 -43.11 -38.86
N ARG A 158 26.45 -42.46 -39.92
CA ARG A 158 27.16 -41.17 -39.83
C ARG A 158 26.21 -40.03 -39.45
N CYS A 159 24.99 -40.02 -39.98
CA CYS A 159 23.97 -39.03 -39.64
C CYS A 159 23.54 -39.17 -38.17
N VAL A 160 23.29 -40.40 -37.72
CA VAL A 160 22.95 -40.69 -36.32
C VAL A 160 24.08 -40.33 -35.36
N GLN A 161 25.33 -40.66 -35.71
CA GLN A 161 26.52 -40.29 -34.91
C GLN A 161 26.67 -38.79 -34.76
N LEU A 162 26.47 -38.03 -35.85
CA LEU A 162 26.55 -36.57 -35.83
C LEU A 162 25.44 -35.96 -34.95
N ILE A 163 24.20 -36.42 -35.10
CA ILE A 163 23.07 -35.93 -34.27
C ILE A 163 23.34 -36.20 -32.79
N ASN A 164 23.79 -37.41 -32.46
CA ASN A 164 24.12 -37.78 -31.08
C ASN A 164 25.27 -36.94 -30.52
N HIS A 165 26.30 -36.67 -31.32
CA HIS A 165 27.41 -35.82 -30.91
C HIS A 165 26.94 -34.38 -30.67
N LEU A 166 26.18 -33.78 -31.58
CA LEU A 166 25.64 -32.43 -31.43
C LEU A 166 24.74 -32.31 -30.21
N HIS A 167 23.92 -33.33 -29.93
CA HIS A 167 23.10 -33.38 -28.72
C HIS A 167 23.95 -33.49 -27.45
N ALA A 168 24.98 -34.34 -27.44
CA ALA A 168 25.89 -34.49 -26.30
C ALA A 168 26.73 -33.23 -26.04
N VAL A 169 27.08 -32.47 -27.09
CA VAL A 169 27.76 -31.19 -26.96
C VAL A 169 26.80 -30.12 -26.44
N ALA A 170 25.55 -30.10 -26.92
CA ALA A 170 24.52 -29.18 -26.43
C ALA A 170 24.24 -29.34 -24.93
N THR A 171 24.29 -30.56 -24.39
CA THR A 171 24.08 -30.81 -22.95
C THR A 171 25.28 -30.48 -22.08
N GLN A 172 26.51 -30.47 -22.62
CA GLN A 172 27.73 -30.09 -21.88
C GLN A 172 27.77 -28.60 -21.53
N PHE A 173 27.07 -27.76 -22.28
CA PHE A 173 26.96 -26.33 -21.98
C PHE A 173 25.94 -26.00 -20.87
N LEU A 174 25.22 -26.99 -20.33
CA LEU A 174 24.36 -26.80 -19.18
C LEU A 174 25.23 -26.80 -17.90
N PRO A 175 25.27 -25.71 -17.10
CA PRO A 175 25.77 -25.83 -15.74
C PRO A 175 24.83 -26.79 -15.00
N THR A 176 25.38 -27.92 -14.58
CA THR A 176 24.70 -28.84 -13.68
C THR A 176 24.31 -28.03 -12.45
N PRO A 177 23.02 -28.02 -12.04
CA PRO A 177 22.66 -27.42 -10.77
C PRO A 177 23.35 -28.27 -9.69
N GLN A 178 24.44 -27.75 -9.14
CA GLN A 178 25.02 -28.26 -7.90
C GLN A 178 23.91 -28.13 -6.84
N LEU A 179 23.42 -29.28 -6.39
CA LEU A 179 22.43 -29.42 -5.31
C LEU A 179 22.94 -28.79 -4.01
#